data_AF-A0A9E5ZEF7-F1
#
_entry.id   AF-A0A9E5ZEF7-F1
#
_cell.length_a   1.000
_cell.length_b   1.000
_cell.length_c   1.000
_cell.angle_alpha   90.00
_cell.angle_beta   90.00
_cell.angle_gamma   90.00
#
_symmetry.space_group_name_H-M   'P 1'
#
loop_
_entity.id
_entity.type
_entity.pdbx_description
1 polymer ?
#
loop_
_entity_poly.entity_id
_entity_poly.type
_entity_poly.pdbx_seq_one_letter_code
_entity_poly.pdbx_strand_id
1 'polypeptide(L)'
;MKKNLLIIPFIVALIFTSCEDDSKINYNGDFELGAVLTTVEEGDNVFNLFDPENSTLSVTVEFNDFKNNDSMSKVDIYVDYIDTSLDNNNEVQEYDEVLIGTMTSADFSETSAAGRPQGTYSVIGQDILDAVGVPSTALNGGDVALIRFELHLNDGRIFTNTNTGTNVANTSHLTPFRYSSSLVCLFDNDSFFTGSYLLEQISGNDPFYPQYGQSFGTQTVNIVANSTERSFDFAYFPDVFGSDYKFTMNIVCGKLEMSTDSNSGTLGCGDGTIQGTHDEDNPVYVDVNGSDDSFDLYFKDFVNDAGCQTGSVDMVLRLTRQ
;
A
#
# COMPACT_ATOMS: atom_id res chain seq x y z
N MET A 1 27.42 -36.44 79.64
CA MET A 1 26.65 -35.26 80.06
C MET A 1 26.49 -34.31 78.86
N LYS A 2 25.27 -33.81 78.64
CA LYS A 2 24.80 -32.85 77.61
C LYS A 2 24.65 -33.45 76.19
N LYS A 3 23.55 -33.27 75.45
CA LYS A 3 22.19 -32.72 75.69
C LYS A 3 21.34 -33.14 74.47
N ASN A 4 20.06 -33.42 74.71
CA ASN A 4 19.03 -33.82 73.74
C ASN A 4 18.87 -32.83 72.57
N LEU A 5 18.50 -33.33 71.39
CA LEU A 5 17.64 -32.58 70.48
C LEU A 5 16.59 -33.52 69.85
N LEU A 6 15.34 -33.17 70.13
CA LEU A 6 14.11 -33.88 69.82
C LEU A 6 13.76 -33.66 68.33
N ILE A 7 13.54 -34.74 67.57
CA ILE A 7 12.98 -34.68 66.21
C ILE A 7 11.44 -34.58 66.35
N ILE A 8 10.86 -33.49 65.85
CA ILE A 8 9.43 -33.36 65.58
C ILE A 8 9.26 -33.38 64.06
N PRO A 9 8.60 -34.38 63.45
CA PRO A 9 8.17 -34.26 62.06
C PRO A 9 6.90 -33.41 61.99
N PHE A 10 7.04 -32.22 61.40
CA PHE A 10 5.96 -31.31 61.04
C PHE A 10 5.23 -31.89 59.83
N ILE A 11 4.08 -32.53 60.07
CA ILE A 11 3.12 -32.90 59.03
C ILE A 11 2.50 -31.60 58.50
N VAL A 12 2.95 -31.16 57.33
CA VAL A 12 2.25 -30.16 56.52
C VAL A 12 1.25 -30.90 55.66
N ALA A 13 -0.01 -30.87 56.07
CA ALA A 13 -1.13 -31.24 55.20
C ALA A 13 -1.26 -30.17 54.11
N LEU A 14 -0.77 -30.48 52.91
CA LEU A 14 -1.03 -29.70 51.71
C LEU A 14 -2.50 -29.93 51.32
N ILE A 15 -3.37 -28.99 51.69
CA ILE A 15 -4.75 -28.96 51.22
C ILE A 15 -4.69 -28.47 49.78
N PHE A 16 -4.84 -29.37 48.81
CA PHE A 16 -5.14 -29.00 47.43
C PHE A 16 -6.56 -28.45 47.38
N THR A 17 -6.71 -27.14 47.51
CA THR A 17 -7.93 -26.45 47.13
C THR A 17 -7.93 -26.38 45.61
N SER A 18 -8.58 -27.35 44.98
CA SER A 18 -9.07 -27.22 43.62
C SER A 18 -10.04 -26.03 43.61
N CYS A 19 -9.62 -24.88 43.06
CA CYS A 19 -10.59 -23.92 42.53
C CYS A 19 -11.27 -24.62 41.35
N GLU A 20 -12.42 -25.24 41.59
CA GLU A 20 -13.45 -25.27 40.57
C GLU A 20 -13.96 -23.84 40.44
N ASP A 21 -13.63 -23.20 39.33
CA ASP A 21 -14.23 -21.95 38.86
C ASP A 21 -14.14 -22.00 37.33
N ASP A 22 -15.16 -21.70 36.54
CA ASP A 22 -16.54 -21.39 36.89
C ASP A 22 -17.39 -21.45 35.59
N SER A 23 -18.67 -21.71 35.73
CA SER A 23 -19.74 -21.50 34.73
C SER A 23 -19.62 -22.17 33.34
N LYS A 24 -20.12 -23.41 33.22
CA LYS A 24 -20.77 -23.81 31.95
C LYS A 24 -21.98 -22.90 31.77
N ILE A 25 -22.00 -22.07 30.73
CA ILE A 25 -23.21 -21.32 30.35
C ILE A 25 -24.28 -22.37 30.04
N ASN A 26 -25.19 -22.57 30.99
CA ASN A 26 -26.30 -23.50 30.86
C ASN A 26 -27.43 -22.76 30.14
N TYR A 27 -27.25 -22.58 28.83
CA TYR A 27 -28.26 -21.97 27.97
C TYR A 27 -29.27 -23.04 27.57
N ASN A 28 -30.53 -22.83 27.92
CA ASN A 28 -31.61 -23.82 27.83
C ASN A 28 -32.58 -23.53 26.68
N GLY A 29 -32.06 -22.98 25.58
CA GLY A 29 -32.79 -22.81 24.32
C GLY A 29 -32.24 -23.76 23.26
N ASP A 30 -33.10 -24.20 22.34
CA ASP A 30 -32.65 -24.83 21.10
C ASP A 30 -31.77 -23.82 20.36
N PHE A 31 -30.45 -24.02 20.40
CA PHE A 31 -29.54 -23.26 19.55
C PHE A 31 -29.50 -23.97 18.20
N GLU A 32 -29.84 -23.24 17.16
CA GLU A 32 -29.51 -23.69 15.82
C GLU A 32 -27.99 -23.54 15.67
N LEU A 33 -27.28 -24.67 15.56
CA LEU A 33 -25.86 -24.65 15.24
C LEU A 33 -25.69 -23.95 13.88
N GLY A 34 -24.94 -22.85 13.87
CA GLY A 34 -24.57 -22.11 12.68
C GLY A 34 -23.42 -22.79 11.93
N ALA A 35 -22.87 -22.10 10.95
CA ALA A 35 -21.63 -22.50 10.30
C ALA A 35 -20.70 -21.30 10.19
N VAL A 36 -19.41 -21.56 10.07
CA VAL A 36 -18.38 -20.53 10.02
C VAL A 36 -17.28 -20.97 9.05
N LEU A 37 -16.75 -20.00 8.33
CA LEU A 37 -15.41 -20.11 7.78
C LEU A 37 -14.44 -19.64 8.88
N THR A 38 -13.22 -20.15 8.94
CA THR A 38 -12.14 -19.63 9.81
C THR A 38 -10.90 -19.38 8.95
N THR A 39 -10.25 -18.21 9.05
CA THR A 39 -9.00 -17.97 8.32
C THR A 39 -7.94 -18.93 8.84
N VAL A 40 -7.29 -19.64 7.93
CA VAL A 40 -6.14 -20.50 8.21
C VAL A 40 -4.86 -19.74 7.92
N GLU A 41 -4.82 -19.11 6.74
CA GLU A 41 -3.65 -18.42 6.21
C GLU A 41 -4.11 -17.33 5.25
N GLU A 42 -3.39 -16.21 5.25
CA GLU A 42 -3.46 -15.16 4.24
C GLU A 42 -2.10 -15.17 3.53
N GLY A 43 -2.10 -15.10 2.19
CA GLY A 43 -0.87 -14.89 1.44
C GLY A 43 -0.25 -13.53 1.76
N ASP A 44 0.86 -13.20 1.09
CA ASP A 44 1.48 -11.87 1.24
C ASP A 44 0.49 -10.74 0.94
N ASN A 45 -0.50 -11.00 0.06
CA ASN A 45 -1.64 -10.13 -0.25
C ASN A 45 -1.18 -8.68 -0.52
N VAL A 46 -0.08 -8.57 -1.24
CA VAL A 46 0.49 -7.30 -1.67
C VAL A 46 -0.08 -6.96 -3.03
N PHE A 47 -0.87 -5.90 -3.12
CA PHE A 47 -1.33 -5.36 -4.38
C PHE A 47 -0.32 -4.31 -4.87
N ASN A 48 0.55 -4.68 -5.81
CA ASN A 48 1.44 -3.72 -6.45
C ASN A 48 0.68 -2.92 -7.51
N LEU A 49 0.50 -1.63 -7.29
CA LEU A 49 -0.18 -0.72 -8.22
C LEU A 49 0.46 -0.71 -9.61
N PHE A 50 1.78 -0.88 -9.69
CA PHE A 50 2.50 -0.90 -10.97
C PHE A 50 2.54 -2.26 -11.66
N ASP A 51 2.08 -3.32 -10.98
CA ASP A 51 2.07 -4.68 -11.50
C ASP A 51 0.83 -5.45 -11.04
N PRO A 52 -0.38 -4.98 -11.41
CA PRO A 52 -1.64 -5.61 -11.01
C PRO A 52 -1.79 -7.03 -11.58
N GLU A 53 -1.19 -7.31 -12.74
CA GLU A 53 -1.25 -8.62 -13.41
C GLU A 53 -0.46 -9.71 -12.66
N ASN A 54 0.61 -9.35 -11.93
CA ASN A 54 1.37 -10.28 -11.10
C ASN A 54 1.08 -10.16 -9.59
N SER A 55 0.19 -9.23 -9.20
CA SER A 55 -0.28 -9.11 -7.82
C SER A 55 -1.32 -10.19 -7.55
N THR A 56 -1.10 -11.06 -6.56
CA THR A 56 -2.03 -12.13 -6.21
C THR A 56 -2.52 -11.99 -4.78
N LEU A 57 -3.84 -12.01 -4.59
CA LEU A 57 -4.47 -12.05 -3.28
C LEU A 57 -4.99 -13.48 -3.05
N SER A 58 -4.55 -14.10 -1.96
CA SER A 58 -4.86 -15.48 -1.63
C SER A 58 -5.24 -15.62 -0.16
N VAL A 59 -6.26 -16.43 0.08
CA VAL A 59 -6.80 -16.71 1.41
C VAL A 59 -7.15 -18.19 1.51
N THR A 60 -6.64 -18.84 2.54
CA THR A 60 -7.07 -20.19 2.94
C THR A 60 -8.05 -20.10 4.10
N VAL A 61 -9.21 -20.74 3.93
CA VAL A 61 -10.27 -20.81 4.94
C VAL A 61 -10.63 -22.25 5.28
N GLU A 62 -11.02 -22.46 6.52
CA GLU A 62 -11.50 -23.73 7.06
C GLU A 62 -13.01 -23.65 7.32
N PHE A 63 -13.77 -24.62 6.83
CA PHE A 63 -15.21 -24.70 7.08
C PHE A 63 -15.53 -25.52 8.34
N ASN A 64 -16.46 -25.01 9.14
CA ASN A 64 -16.96 -25.69 10.32
C ASN A 64 -18.46 -25.46 10.50
N ASP A 65 -19.27 -26.52 10.46
CA ASP A 65 -20.70 -26.49 10.78
C ASP A 65 -21.03 -27.03 12.19
N PHE A 66 -19.99 -27.28 12.99
CA PHE A 66 -20.05 -27.85 14.33
C PHE A 66 -20.74 -29.22 14.38
N LYS A 67 -20.80 -29.93 13.24
CA LYS A 67 -21.34 -31.28 13.08
C LYS A 67 -20.35 -32.14 12.29
N ASN A 68 -20.64 -32.42 11.02
CA ASN A 68 -19.88 -33.32 10.15
C ASN A 68 -19.13 -32.56 9.05
N ASN A 69 -19.29 -31.24 8.96
CA ASN A 69 -18.73 -30.37 7.93
C ASN A 69 -19.18 -30.75 6.50
N ASP A 70 -20.42 -31.20 6.35
CA ASP A 70 -21.02 -31.65 5.08
C ASP A 70 -22.20 -30.76 4.61
N SER A 71 -22.51 -29.71 5.38
CA SER A 71 -23.65 -28.84 5.09
C SER A 71 -23.37 -27.70 4.12
N MET A 72 -22.11 -27.47 3.72
CA MET A 72 -21.74 -26.43 2.77
C MET A 72 -22.29 -26.73 1.37
N SER A 73 -22.94 -25.72 0.78
CA SER A 73 -23.38 -25.72 -0.62
C SER A 73 -22.30 -25.09 -1.50
N LYS A 74 -21.93 -23.85 -1.19
CA LYS A 74 -20.93 -23.06 -1.91
C LYS A 74 -20.46 -21.89 -1.06
N VAL A 75 -19.36 -21.27 -1.47
CA VAL A 75 -18.93 -19.96 -1.01
C VAL A 75 -18.88 -19.05 -2.22
N ASP A 76 -19.71 -18.00 -2.24
CA ASP A 76 -19.62 -16.95 -3.25
C ASP A 76 -18.58 -15.92 -2.79
N ILE A 77 -17.74 -15.47 -3.74
CA ILE A 77 -16.64 -14.54 -3.50
C ILE A 77 -16.92 -13.26 -4.25
N TYR A 78 -16.98 -12.19 -3.50
CA TYR A 78 -17.22 -10.85 -3.97
C TYR A 78 -15.96 -9.99 -3.79
N VAL A 79 -15.80 -9.01 -4.65
CA VAL A 79 -14.74 -8.00 -4.57
C VAL A 79 -15.33 -6.61 -4.67
N ASP A 80 -14.68 -5.67 -4.01
CA ASP A 80 -14.94 -4.24 -4.14
C ASP A 80 -13.62 -3.46 -4.16
N TYR A 81 -13.70 -2.17 -4.43
CA TYR A 81 -12.58 -1.24 -4.41
C TYR A 81 -12.96 0.02 -3.65
N ILE A 82 -12.04 0.52 -2.84
CA ILE A 82 -12.16 1.76 -2.10
C ILE A 82 -11.02 2.68 -2.54
N ASP A 83 -11.38 3.76 -3.23
CA ASP A 83 -10.51 4.88 -3.52
C ASP A 83 -10.44 5.76 -2.26
N THR A 84 -9.25 5.80 -1.67
CA THR A 84 -8.95 6.54 -0.45
C THR A 84 -8.32 7.91 -0.73
N SER A 85 -8.04 8.20 -2.00
CA SER A 85 -7.57 9.49 -2.44
C SER A 85 -8.63 10.55 -2.11
N LEU A 86 -8.18 11.72 -1.65
CA LEU A 86 -9.08 12.81 -1.25
C LEU A 86 -9.28 13.82 -2.38
N ASP A 87 -8.94 13.39 -3.59
CA ASP A 87 -8.79 14.19 -4.80
C ASP A 87 -10.18 14.59 -5.33
N ASN A 88 -11.18 13.74 -5.07
CA ASN A 88 -12.58 13.96 -5.41
C ASN A 88 -13.35 14.51 -4.20
N ASN A 89 -13.41 15.83 -4.07
CA ASN A 89 -14.21 16.53 -3.04
C ASN A 89 -13.87 16.17 -1.58
N ASN A 90 -12.67 15.65 -1.30
CA ASN A 90 -12.26 15.17 0.03
C ASN A 90 -13.12 14.03 0.59
N GLU A 91 -13.70 13.18 -0.27
CA GLU A 91 -14.49 12.01 0.15
C GLU A 91 -13.85 10.71 -0.35
N VAL A 92 -13.94 9.67 0.47
CA VAL A 92 -13.60 8.29 0.08
C VAL A 92 -14.66 7.78 -0.89
N GLN A 93 -14.24 7.21 -2.01
CA GLN A 93 -15.15 6.66 -3.00
C GLN A 93 -15.12 5.12 -2.96
N GLU A 94 -16.27 4.53 -2.62
CA GLU A 94 -16.47 3.08 -2.65
C GLU A 94 -17.13 2.69 -3.97
N TYR A 95 -16.60 1.65 -4.62
CA TYR A 95 -17.19 1.06 -5.82
C TYR A 95 -18.14 -0.07 -5.45
N ASP A 96 -19.12 -0.32 -6.33
CA ASP A 96 -20.09 -1.40 -6.13
C ASP A 96 -19.39 -2.76 -6.08
N GLU A 97 -19.81 -3.58 -5.13
CA GLU A 97 -19.30 -4.95 -4.98
C GLU A 97 -19.75 -5.85 -6.15
N VAL A 98 -18.84 -6.69 -6.64
CA VAL A 98 -19.06 -7.60 -7.78
C VAL A 98 -18.72 -9.04 -7.42
N LEU A 99 -19.56 -9.99 -7.80
CA LEU A 99 -19.27 -11.42 -7.71
C LEU A 99 -18.17 -11.80 -8.71
N ILE A 100 -17.01 -12.21 -8.21
CA ILE A 100 -15.85 -12.58 -9.05
C ILE A 100 -15.62 -14.08 -9.13
N GLY A 101 -16.16 -14.86 -8.17
CA GLY A 101 -15.97 -16.30 -8.16
C GLY A 101 -16.87 -17.05 -7.19
N THR A 102 -16.83 -18.37 -7.29
CA THR A 102 -17.54 -19.28 -6.39
C THR A 102 -16.65 -20.49 -6.13
N MET A 103 -16.50 -20.85 -4.86
CA MET A 103 -15.96 -22.15 -4.43
C MET A 103 -17.10 -23.10 -4.08
N THR A 104 -16.92 -24.37 -4.40
CA THR A 104 -17.82 -25.47 -4.07
C THR A 104 -17.20 -26.35 -3.00
N SER A 105 -17.94 -27.33 -2.49
CA SER A 105 -17.39 -28.32 -1.56
C SER A 105 -16.20 -29.12 -2.11
N ALA A 106 -16.07 -29.23 -3.44
CA ALA A 106 -14.92 -29.89 -4.08
C ALA A 106 -13.61 -29.11 -3.93
N ASP A 107 -13.70 -27.78 -3.75
CA ASP A 107 -12.54 -26.89 -3.58
C ASP A 107 -12.02 -26.91 -2.12
N PHE A 108 -12.71 -27.60 -1.22
CA PHE A 108 -12.34 -27.78 0.18
C PHE A 108 -11.79 -29.19 0.43
N SER A 109 -10.71 -29.55 -0.27
CA SER A 109 -10.14 -30.90 -0.27
C SER A 109 -9.12 -31.16 0.83
N GLU A 110 -8.47 -30.13 1.36
CA GLU A 110 -7.48 -30.27 2.42
C GLU A 110 -8.16 -30.47 3.77
N THR A 111 -7.55 -31.26 4.66
CA THR A 111 -8.13 -31.53 5.98
C THR A 111 -7.15 -31.11 7.06
N SER A 112 -7.60 -30.23 7.95
CA SER A 112 -6.79 -29.77 9.07
C SER A 112 -6.48 -30.89 10.06
N ALA A 113 -5.53 -30.65 10.97
CA ALA A 113 -5.22 -31.59 12.05
C ALA A 113 -6.46 -31.93 12.93
N ALA A 114 -7.48 -31.07 12.93
CA ALA A 114 -8.73 -31.27 13.64
C ALA A 114 -9.83 -31.92 12.79
N GLY A 115 -9.53 -32.36 11.56
CA GLY A 115 -10.48 -33.05 10.68
C GLY A 115 -11.45 -32.14 9.94
N ARG A 116 -11.14 -30.85 9.79
CA ARG A 116 -12.03 -29.88 9.14
C ARG A 116 -11.56 -29.55 7.71
N PRO A 117 -12.48 -29.44 6.75
CA PRO A 117 -12.14 -29.20 5.36
C PRO A 117 -11.66 -27.75 5.14
N GLN A 118 -10.61 -27.58 4.35
CA GLN A 118 -9.96 -26.32 4.03
C GLN A 118 -9.92 -26.11 2.52
N GLY A 119 -10.13 -24.87 2.09
CA GLY A 119 -10.03 -24.45 0.71
C GLY A 119 -9.28 -23.12 0.59
N THR A 120 -8.59 -22.95 -0.53
CA THR A 120 -7.83 -21.72 -0.83
C THR A 120 -8.47 -21.04 -2.03
N TYR A 121 -8.81 -19.76 -1.87
CA TYR A 121 -9.21 -18.89 -2.97
C TYR A 121 -8.03 -17.98 -3.32
N SER A 122 -7.80 -17.77 -4.61
CA SER A 122 -6.77 -16.89 -5.13
C SER A 122 -7.31 -16.10 -6.30
N VAL A 123 -7.01 -14.80 -6.35
CA VAL A 123 -7.44 -13.88 -7.41
C VAL A 123 -6.29 -12.94 -7.78
N ILE A 124 -6.18 -12.61 -9.05
CA ILE A 124 -5.18 -11.66 -9.57
C ILE A 124 -5.71 -10.24 -9.36
N GLY A 125 -4.84 -9.30 -8.99
CA GLY A 125 -5.18 -7.91 -8.76
C GLY A 125 -5.86 -7.27 -9.98
N GLN A 126 -5.34 -7.53 -11.18
CA GLN A 126 -5.97 -7.06 -12.43
C GLN A 126 -7.41 -7.58 -12.60
N ASP A 127 -7.70 -8.84 -12.25
CA ASP A 127 -9.05 -9.39 -12.35
C ASP A 127 -10.03 -8.68 -11.40
N ILE A 128 -9.55 -8.23 -10.23
CA ILE A 128 -10.34 -7.41 -9.28
C ILE A 128 -10.69 -6.07 -9.92
N LEU A 129 -9.70 -5.36 -10.47
CA LEU A 129 -9.90 -4.05 -11.08
C LEU A 129 -10.87 -4.12 -12.27
N ASP A 130 -10.69 -5.15 -13.11
CA ASP A 130 -11.54 -5.39 -14.27
C ASP A 130 -12.98 -5.73 -13.87
N ALA A 131 -13.17 -6.52 -12.81
CA ALA A 131 -14.49 -6.90 -12.30
C ALA A 131 -15.26 -5.70 -11.75
N VAL A 132 -14.59 -4.85 -10.95
CA VAL A 132 -15.19 -3.66 -10.32
C VAL A 132 -15.32 -2.50 -11.33
N GLY A 133 -14.56 -2.53 -12.43
CA GLY A 133 -14.58 -1.52 -13.48
C GLY A 133 -13.77 -0.26 -13.15
N VAL A 134 -12.73 -0.40 -12.33
CA VAL A 134 -11.81 0.68 -11.98
C VAL A 134 -10.74 0.80 -13.08
N PRO A 135 -10.63 1.94 -13.79
CA PRO A 135 -9.56 2.11 -14.76
C PRO A 135 -8.21 2.24 -14.03
N SER A 136 -7.13 1.71 -14.63
CA SER A 136 -5.78 1.79 -14.07
C SER A 136 -5.30 3.23 -13.80
N THR A 137 -5.87 4.22 -14.50
CA THR A 137 -5.59 5.65 -14.29
C THR A 137 -6.23 6.24 -13.04
N ALA A 138 -7.14 5.51 -12.37
CA ALA A 138 -7.80 5.94 -11.14
C ALA A 138 -7.22 5.27 -9.89
N LEU A 139 -6.12 4.53 -10.03
CA LEU A 139 -5.47 3.86 -8.90
C LEU A 139 -4.53 4.82 -8.19
N ASN A 140 -4.63 4.88 -6.87
CA ASN A 140 -3.70 5.61 -6.03
C ASN A 140 -3.05 4.69 -5.00
N GLY A 141 -1.81 5.02 -4.62
CA GLY A 141 -1.18 4.35 -3.50
C GLY A 141 -1.96 4.62 -2.21
N GLY A 142 -2.30 3.56 -1.48
CA GLY A 142 -3.13 3.63 -0.28
C GLY A 142 -4.57 3.19 -0.49
N ASP A 143 -5.05 3.12 -1.73
CA ASP A 143 -6.37 2.57 -2.05
C ASP A 143 -6.49 1.12 -1.60
N VAL A 144 -7.71 0.62 -1.48
CA VAL A 144 -7.97 -0.70 -0.87
C VAL A 144 -8.80 -1.56 -1.81
N ALA A 145 -8.27 -2.74 -2.14
CA ALA A 145 -9.06 -3.83 -2.72
C ALA A 145 -9.59 -4.73 -1.59
N LEU A 146 -10.88 -5.09 -1.65
CA LEU A 146 -11.47 -6.01 -0.68
C LEU A 146 -11.95 -7.29 -1.33
N ILE A 147 -11.93 -8.37 -0.54
CA ILE A 147 -12.52 -9.65 -0.87
C ILE A 147 -13.53 -9.99 0.25
N ARG A 148 -14.79 -10.26 -0.11
CA ARG A 148 -15.82 -10.71 0.82
C ARG A 148 -16.31 -12.11 0.46
N PHE A 149 -16.42 -12.98 1.47
CA PHE A 149 -16.99 -14.31 1.30
C PHE A 149 -18.44 -14.36 1.79
N GLU A 150 -19.24 -15.17 1.11
CA GLU A 150 -20.62 -15.51 1.45
C GLU A 150 -20.79 -17.02 1.44
N LEU A 151 -20.90 -17.62 2.62
CA LEU A 151 -21.06 -19.05 2.81
C LEU A 151 -22.55 -19.43 2.69
N HIS A 152 -22.86 -20.28 1.72
CA HIS A 152 -24.19 -20.86 1.55
C HIS A 152 -24.21 -22.31 2.06
N LEU A 153 -25.25 -22.64 2.81
CA LEU A 153 -25.52 -24.02 3.24
C LEU A 153 -26.61 -24.68 2.38
N ASN A 154 -26.61 -26.02 2.38
CA ASN A 154 -27.57 -26.83 1.64
C ASN A 154 -29.03 -26.64 2.09
N ASP A 155 -29.25 -26.09 3.29
CA ASP A 155 -30.57 -25.75 3.84
C ASP A 155 -31.05 -24.33 3.48
N GLY A 156 -30.25 -23.57 2.71
CA GLY A 156 -30.58 -22.23 2.24
C GLY A 156 -30.12 -21.10 3.15
N ARG A 157 -29.50 -21.40 4.30
CA ARG A 157 -28.90 -20.37 5.16
C ARG A 157 -27.64 -19.79 4.51
N ILE A 158 -27.40 -18.50 4.78
CA ILE A 158 -26.30 -17.72 4.23
C ILE A 158 -25.57 -17.01 5.37
N PHE A 159 -24.25 -17.13 5.40
CA PHE A 159 -23.38 -16.49 6.39
C PHE A 159 -22.36 -15.58 5.70
N THR A 160 -22.20 -14.36 6.21
CA THR A 160 -21.23 -13.36 5.75
C THR A 160 -20.80 -12.47 6.91
N ASN A 161 -19.98 -11.46 6.66
CA ASN A 161 -19.41 -10.55 7.67
C ASN A 161 -20.47 -9.73 8.44
N THR A 162 -21.67 -9.58 7.91
CA THR A 162 -22.75 -8.75 8.50
C THR A 162 -23.77 -9.53 9.33
N ASN A 163 -23.75 -10.87 9.31
CA ASN A 163 -24.74 -11.70 9.98
C ASN A 163 -24.13 -12.81 10.87
N THR A 164 -22.93 -12.55 11.40
CA THR A 164 -22.25 -13.44 12.34
C THR A 164 -22.80 -13.30 13.77
N GLY A 165 -22.83 -14.41 14.53
CA GLY A 165 -23.26 -14.38 15.92
C GLY A 165 -22.28 -13.62 16.82
N THR A 166 -22.73 -13.10 17.96
CA THR A 166 -21.92 -12.27 18.88
C THR A 166 -20.58 -12.89 19.30
N ASN A 167 -20.52 -14.23 19.39
CA ASN A 167 -19.28 -14.95 19.70
C ASN A 167 -18.26 -14.95 18.54
N VAL A 168 -18.74 -14.81 17.31
CA VAL A 168 -17.93 -14.64 16.10
C VAL A 168 -17.59 -13.14 15.89
N ALA A 169 -18.49 -12.24 16.29
CA ALA A 169 -18.31 -10.79 16.13
C ALA A 169 -17.39 -10.11 17.19
N ASN A 170 -17.23 -10.70 18.39
CA ASN A 170 -16.48 -10.09 19.51
C ASN A 170 -15.00 -10.52 19.61
N THR A 171 -14.59 -11.51 18.83
CA THR A 171 -13.19 -11.71 18.46
C THR A 171 -12.95 -10.88 17.18
N SER A 172 -11.71 -10.48 16.88
CA SER A 172 -11.34 -9.45 15.88
C SER A 172 -11.73 -9.74 14.40
N HIS A 173 -12.96 -10.13 14.10
CA HIS A 173 -13.33 -11.04 13.01
C HIS A 173 -14.48 -10.50 12.15
N LEU A 174 -14.18 -9.49 11.34
CA LEU A 174 -14.73 -9.44 9.98
C LEU A 174 -14.13 -10.57 9.12
N THR A 175 -12.91 -10.99 9.45
CA THR A 175 -12.31 -12.23 8.96
C THR A 175 -13.05 -13.43 9.54
N PRO A 176 -13.28 -14.48 8.76
CA PRO A 176 -12.80 -14.71 7.39
C PRO A 176 -13.79 -14.33 6.29
N PHE A 177 -14.81 -13.54 6.61
CA PHE A 177 -15.77 -13.14 5.60
C PHE A 177 -15.35 -11.88 4.86
N ARG A 178 -14.31 -11.16 5.30
CA ARG A 178 -13.79 -9.97 4.61
C ARG A 178 -12.27 -9.86 4.79
N TYR A 179 -11.57 -9.59 3.69
CA TYR A 179 -10.13 -9.38 3.61
C TYR A 179 -9.84 -8.10 2.83
N SER A 180 -8.72 -7.45 3.15
CA SER A 180 -8.33 -6.19 2.53
C SER A 180 -6.86 -6.22 2.13
N SER A 181 -6.55 -5.70 0.95
CA SER A 181 -5.19 -5.40 0.52
C SER A 181 -5.10 -3.92 0.14
N SER A 182 -4.14 -3.22 0.72
CA SER A 182 -3.82 -1.85 0.30
C SER A 182 -2.95 -1.88 -0.95
N LEU A 183 -3.27 -1.05 -1.92
CA LEU A 183 -2.46 -0.80 -3.10
C LEU A 183 -1.18 -0.11 -2.65
N VAL A 184 -0.06 -0.77 -2.91
CA VAL A 184 1.28 -0.28 -2.60
C VAL A 184 2.04 -0.02 -3.90
N CYS A 185 2.84 1.02 -3.89
CA CYS A 185 3.67 1.42 -5.02
C CYS A 185 5.04 0.78 -4.84
N LEU A 186 5.18 -0.49 -5.23
CA LEU A 186 6.45 -1.19 -5.14
C LEU A 186 7.26 -0.93 -6.41
N PHE A 187 8.37 -0.24 -6.23
CA PHE A 187 9.28 0.11 -7.30
C PHE A 187 10.59 -0.68 -7.14
N ASP A 188 10.81 -1.65 -8.03
CA ASP A 188 12.00 -2.51 -8.05
C ASP A 188 12.76 -2.36 -9.38
N ASN A 189 13.07 -1.10 -9.74
CA ASN A 189 13.85 -0.78 -10.93
C ASN A 189 14.90 0.29 -10.63
N ASP A 190 15.99 -0.13 -9.97
CA ASP A 190 17.14 0.74 -9.67
C ASP A 190 17.80 1.34 -10.92
N SER A 191 17.54 0.78 -12.12
CA SER A 191 18.14 1.25 -13.37
C SER A 191 17.32 2.31 -14.10
N PHE A 192 16.01 2.39 -13.84
CA PHE A 192 15.12 3.40 -14.43
C PHE A 192 15.59 4.79 -14.02
N PHE A 193 15.70 5.72 -14.96
CA PHE A 193 16.15 7.10 -14.71
C PHE A 193 17.54 7.16 -14.09
N THR A 194 18.48 6.33 -14.54
CA THR A 194 19.88 6.40 -14.11
C THR A 194 20.85 6.46 -15.28
N GLY A 195 22.02 7.03 -15.02
CA GLY A 195 23.09 7.19 -16.00
C GLY A 195 23.13 8.58 -16.63
N SER A 196 23.72 8.67 -17.81
CA SER A 196 24.00 9.95 -18.48
C SER A 196 22.80 10.43 -19.28
N TYR A 197 22.40 11.69 -19.05
CA TYR A 197 21.33 12.36 -19.78
C TYR A 197 21.79 13.74 -20.27
N LEU A 198 21.28 14.16 -21.42
CA LEU A 198 21.33 15.56 -21.85
C LEU A 198 20.15 16.29 -21.23
N LEU A 199 20.44 17.26 -20.38
CA LEU A 199 19.50 18.23 -19.84
C LEU A 199 19.38 19.41 -20.79
N GLU A 200 18.15 19.81 -21.12
CA GLU A 200 17.84 20.98 -21.94
C GLU A 200 16.74 21.83 -21.30
N GLN A 201 16.95 23.13 -21.14
CA GLN A 201 15.88 24.05 -20.79
C GLN A 201 15.02 24.36 -22.02
N ILE A 202 13.80 23.84 -22.03
CA ILE A 202 12.83 24.02 -23.12
C ILE A 202 12.08 25.34 -22.97
N SER A 203 11.66 25.67 -21.75
CA SER A 203 10.98 26.94 -21.46
C SER A 203 11.16 27.40 -20.01
N GLY A 204 10.66 28.59 -19.73
CA GLY A 204 10.84 29.31 -18.46
C GLY A 204 11.98 30.32 -18.57
N ASN A 205 11.81 31.48 -17.94
CA ASN A 205 12.80 32.56 -17.94
C ASN A 205 13.01 33.02 -16.52
N ASP A 206 14.28 33.16 -16.14
CA ASP A 206 14.65 33.72 -14.85
C ASP A 206 13.98 35.09 -14.62
N PRO A 207 13.32 35.32 -13.47
CA PRO A 207 12.61 36.56 -13.21
C PRO A 207 13.54 37.71 -12.80
N PHE A 208 14.81 37.44 -12.48
CA PHE A 208 15.74 38.41 -11.90
C PHE A 208 16.78 38.89 -12.92
N TYR A 209 17.29 37.99 -13.76
CA TYR A 209 18.33 38.21 -14.75
C TYR A 209 18.02 37.55 -16.10
N PRO A 210 16.93 37.91 -16.78
CA PRO A 210 16.61 37.34 -18.11
C PRO A 210 17.70 37.62 -19.15
N GLN A 211 18.54 38.65 -18.93
CA GLN A 211 19.70 38.95 -19.79
C GLN A 211 20.85 37.93 -19.70
N TYR A 212 20.87 37.11 -18.65
CA TYR A 212 21.93 36.10 -18.41
C TYR A 212 21.63 34.75 -19.06
N GLY A 213 20.54 34.67 -19.83
CA GLY A 213 20.19 33.46 -20.57
C GLY A 213 19.43 32.46 -19.72
N GLN A 214 19.62 31.18 -20.02
CA GLN A 214 18.87 30.09 -19.41
C GLN A 214 19.50 29.65 -18.08
N SER A 215 18.70 29.59 -17.01
CA SER A 215 19.13 29.17 -15.67
C SER A 215 19.59 27.71 -15.61
N PHE A 216 19.08 26.83 -16.48
CA PHE A 216 19.49 25.42 -16.55
C PHE A 216 20.33 25.14 -17.80
N GLY A 217 20.11 25.89 -18.88
CA GLY A 217 20.86 25.77 -20.15
C GLY A 217 20.78 24.37 -20.77
N THR A 218 21.81 24.03 -21.56
CA THR A 218 22.02 22.68 -22.11
C THR A 218 23.30 22.07 -21.52
N GLN A 219 23.19 20.94 -20.84
CA GLN A 219 24.33 20.28 -20.21
C GLN A 219 24.12 18.78 -20.05
N THR A 220 25.19 18.01 -19.96
CA THR A 220 25.11 16.58 -19.62
C THR A 220 25.10 16.41 -18.10
N VAL A 221 24.14 15.66 -17.59
CA VAL A 221 23.99 15.33 -16.17
C VAL A 221 24.04 13.82 -15.98
N ASN A 222 24.45 13.37 -14.79
CA ASN A 222 24.48 11.95 -14.44
C ASN A 222 23.48 11.69 -13.30
N ILE A 223 22.41 10.97 -13.61
CA ILE A 223 21.35 10.65 -12.66
C ILE A 223 21.74 9.39 -11.86
N VAL A 224 21.64 9.50 -10.54
CA VAL A 224 21.90 8.41 -9.57
C VAL A 224 20.62 8.06 -8.81
N ALA A 225 20.45 6.78 -8.51
CA ALA A 225 19.31 6.28 -7.75
C ALA A 225 19.64 6.08 -6.26
N ASN A 226 18.64 6.31 -5.41
CA ASN A 226 18.62 5.91 -4.01
C ASN A 226 17.18 5.49 -3.65
N SER A 227 16.87 4.20 -3.79
CA SER A 227 15.49 3.69 -3.73
C SER A 227 14.59 4.39 -4.76
N THR A 228 13.54 5.10 -4.33
CA THR A 228 12.65 5.86 -5.22
C THR A 228 13.19 7.25 -5.59
N GLU A 229 14.27 7.73 -4.94
CA GLU A 229 14.92 8.99 -5.28
C GLU A 229 15.77 8.81 -6.54
N ARG A 230 15.72 9.82 -7.41
CA ARG A 230 16.64 10.09 -8.50
C ARG A 230 17.24 11.47 -8.29
N SER A 231 18.55 11.58 -8.40
CA SER A 231 19.18 12.90 -8.30
C SER A 231 20.35 13.06 -9.24
N PHE A 232 20.64 14.31 -9.59
CA PHE A 232 21.81 14.67 -10.36
C PHE A 232 22.29 16.06 -9.97
N ASP A 233 23.59 16.27 -10.09
CA ASP A 233 24.18 17.60 -9.96
C ASP A 233 24.14 18.31 -11.32
N PHE A 234 23.94 19.62 -11.29
CA PHE A 234 23.90 20.46 -12.47
C PHE A 234 24.44 21.87 -12.15
N ALA A 235 24.91 22.55 -13.18
CA ALA A 235 25.33 23.95 -13.07
C ALA A 235 24.13 24.88 -13.31
N TYR A 236 23.73 25.62 -12.29
CA TYR A 236 22.74 26.70 -12.38
C TYR A 236 23.40 27.96 -12.98
N PHE A 237 22.79 28.52 -14.03
CA PHE A 237 23.38 29.48 -14.97
C PHE A 237 24.73 29.05 -15.53
N PRO A 238 24.77 27.95 -16.31
CA PRO A 238 26.03 27.32 -16.73
C PRO A 238 26.89 28.25 -17.60
N ASP A 239 26.28 29.15 -18.38
CA ASP A 239 26.99 30.05 -19.29
C ASP A 239 27.49 31.34 -18.62
N VAL A 240 27.19 31.55 -17.34
CA VAL A 240 27.51 32.82 -16.64
C VAL A 240 28.38 32.59 -15.40
N PHE A 241 27.89 31.83 -14.43
CA PHE A 241 28.62 31.58 -13.18
C PHE A 241 28.63 30.11 -12.74
N GLY A 242 27.70 29.29 -13.21
CA GLY A 242 27.70 27.84 -13.02
C GLY A 242 27.68 27.42 -11.54
N SER A 243 26.71 27.93 -10.78
CA SER A 243 26.55 27.53 -9.38
C SER A 243 26.17 26.06 -9.28
N ASP A 244 26.80 25.33 -8.36
CA ASP A 244 26.60 23.89 -8.17
C ASP A 244 25.29 23.59 -7.42
N TYR A 245 24.37 22.93 -8.10
CA TYR A 245 23.04 22.61 -7.62
C TYR A 245 22.74 21.12 -7.76
N LYS A 246 21.88 20.61 -6.89
CA LYS A 246 21.30 19.27 -6.98
C LYS A 246 19.85 19.38 -7.41
N PHE A 247 19.47 18.55 -8.37
CA PHE A 247 18.07 18.27 -8.69
C PHE A 247 17.70 16.92 -8.07
N THR A 248 16.56 16.86 -7.40
CA THR A 248 16.04 15.64 -6.76
C THR A 248 14.63 15.35 -7.29
N MET A 249 14.37 14.10 -7.67
CA MET A 249 13.08 13.60 -8.12
C MET A 249 12.75 12.35 -7.31
N ASN A 250 11.64 12.34 -6.59
CA ASN A 250 11.13 11.17 -5.88
C ASN A 250 9.97 10.57 -6.67
N ILE A 251 10.05 9.28 -6.98
CA ILE A 251 8.98 8.55 -7.65
C ILE A 251 7.99 8.09 -6.58
N VAL A 252 6.82 8.72 -6.52
CA VAL A 252 5.74 8.41 -5.58
C VAL A 252 4.53 7.96 -6.38
N CYS A 253 4.30 6.64 -6.46
CA CYS A 253 3.17 6.06 -7.18
C CYS A 253 3.07 6.53 -8.65
N GLY A 254 4.21 6.69 -9.31
CA GLY A 254 4.30 7.12 -10.70
C GLY A 254 4.32 8.64 -10.84
N LYS A 255 3.99 9.41 -9.81
CA LYS A 255 4.18 10.87 -9.79
C LYS A 255 5.63 11.21 -9.43
N LEU A 256 6.22 12.21 -10.09
CA LEU A 256 7.50 12.79 -9.68
C LEU A 256 7.28 13.97 -8.74
N GLU A 257 7.79 13.82 -7.52
CA GLU A 257 7.92 14.89 -6.54
C GLU A 257 9.34 15.47 -6.65
N MET A 258 9.45 16.74 -7.01
CA MET A 258 10.71 17.33 -7.47
C MET A 258 11.16 18.46 -6.55
N SER A 259 12.47 18.63 -6.40
CA SER A 259 13.05 19.78 -5.74
C SER A 259 14.45 20.10 -6.28
N THR A 260 14.85 21.36 -6.13
CA THR A 260 16.23 21.79 -6.37
C THR A 260 16.81 22.43 -5.13
N ASP A 261 18.12 22.25 -4.93
CA ASP A 261 18.85 22.90 -3.83
C ASP A 261 20.31 23.16 -4.22
N SER A 262 20.97 24.09 -3.56
CA SER A 262 22.40 24.33 -3.76
C SER A 262 23.22 23.22 -3.10
N ASN A 263 24.14 22.59 -3.84
CA ASN A 263 25.12 21.67 -3.25
C ASN A 263 26.13 22.41 -2.37
N SER A 264 26.46 23.65 -2.76
CA SER A 264 27.38 24.49 -2.02
C SER A 264 27.10 25.98 -2.23
N GLY A 265 27.41 26.77 -1.20
CA GLY A 265 27.18 28.21 -1.22
C GLY A 265 25.71 28.56 -1.08
N THR A 266 25.35 29.77 -1.52
CA THR A 266 23.97 30.26 -1.57
C THR A 266 23.87 31.18 -2.78
N LEU A 267 22.80 31.03 -3.57
CA LEU A 267 22.46 31.99 -4.60
C LEU A 267 21.10 32.61 -4.27
N GLY A 268 21.09 33.88 -3.90
CA GLY A 268 19.88 34.54 -3.42
C GLY A 268 20.13 35.99 -3.03
N CYS A 269 19.08 36.65 -2.52
CA CYS A 269 19.11 38.06 -2.13
C CYS A 269 19.36 38.28 -0.63
N GLY A 270 19.82 37.24 0.08
CA GLY A 270 20.23 37.31 1.49
C GLY A 270 19.53 36.31 2.40
N ASP A 271 18.43 35.68 1.96
CA ASP A 271 17.59 34.80 2.77
C ASP A 271 17.66 33.33 2.31
N GLY A 272 18.88 32.82 2.13
CA GLY A 272 19.13 31.43 1.75
C GLY A 272 19.48 31.27 0.26
N THR A 273 19.01 30.19 -0.36
CA THR A 273 19.27 29.87 -1.76
C THR A 273 17.97 29.70 -2.53
N ILE A 274 18.00 30.05 -3.82
CA ILE A 274 16.88 29.83 -4.73
C ILE A 274 16.60 28.33 -4.80
N GLN A 275 15.33 27.95 -4.69
CA GLN A 275 14.90 26.56 -4.78
C GLN A 275 13.61 26.46 -5.60
N GLY A 276 13.54 25.40 -6.39
CA GLY A 276 12.35 24.99 -7.11
C GLY A 276 11.71 23.75 -6.47
N THR A 277 10.43 23.55 -6.76
CA THR A 277 9.65 22.37 -6.38
C THR A 277 8.78 21.93 -7.57
N HIS A 278 8.22 20.73 -7.52
CA HIS A 278 7.21 20.27 -8.49
C HIS A 278 6.06 21.28 -8.67
N ASP A 279 5.48 21.27 -9.87
CA ASP A 279 4.30 22.08 -10.18
C ASP A 279 3.03 21.27 -9.90
N GLU A 280 2.32 21.60 -8.81
CA GLU A 280 1.06 20.92 -8.44
C GLU A 280 -0.05 21.12 -9.49
N ASP A 281 0.02 22.20 -10.28
CA ASP A 281 -0.95 22.44 -11.36
C ASP A 281 -0.63 21.60 -12.62
N ASN A 282 0.60 21.10 -12.74
CA ASN A 282 1.09 20.31 -13.88
C ASN A 282 1.93 19.12 -13.39
N PRO A 283 1.32 18.14 -12.71
CA PRO A 283 2.04 16.98 -12.17
C PRO A 283 2.69 16.15 -13.28
N VAL A 284 3.90 15.67 -13.02
CA VAL A 284 4.63 14.78 -13.93
C VAL A 284 4.42 13.33 -13.52
N TYR A 285 3.88 12.53 -14.43
CA TYR A 285 3.73 11.09 -14.27
C TYR A 285 4.72 10.32 -15.14
N VAL A 286 5.25 9.23 -14.60
CA VAL A 286 6.19 8.32 -15.26
C VAL A 286 5.67 6.90 -15.22
N ASP A 287 5.76 6.22 -16.36
CA ASP A 287 5.59 4.78 -16.44
C ASP A 287 6.92 4.12 -16.08
N VAL A 288 7.00 3.59 -14.86
CA VAL A 288 8.20 2.93 -14.32
C VAL A 288 8.58 1.63 -15.05
N ASN A 289 7.64 1.08 -15.83
CA ASN A 289 7.85 -0.08 -16.69
C ASN A 289 8.09 0.32 -18.15
N GLY A 290 7.99 1.62 -18.46
CA GLY A 290 8.14 2.19 -19.78
C GLY A 290 9.60 2.47 -20.15
N SER A 291 9.77 3.16 -21.29
CA SER A 291 11.07 3.68 -21.72
C SER A 291 11.46 4.92 -20.92
N ASP A 292 12.76 5.05 -20.61
CA ASP A 292 13.36 6.27 -20.07
C ASP A 292 14.26 7.02 -21.07
N ASP A 293 14.00 6.87 -22.38
CA ASP A 293 14.82 7.49 -23.43
C ASP A 293 14.74 9.03 -23.41
N SER A 294 13.55 9.59 -23.16
CA SER A 294 13.36 11.05 -23.06
C SER A 294 12.08 11.41 -22.31
N PHE A 295 12.13 12.46 -21.49
CA PHE A 295 10.98 12.97 -20.75
C PHE A 295 11.10 14.46 -20.42
N ASP A 296 9.95 15.12 -20.27
CA ASP A 296 9.85 16.52 -19.88
C ASP A 296 9.46 16.63 -18.39
N LEU A 297 10.20 17.47 -17.67
CA LEU A 297 9.94 17.86 -16.30
C LEU A 297 9.24 19.21 -16.28
N TYR A 298 8.09 19.27 -15.62
CA TYR A 298 7.32 20.48 -15.37
C TYR A 298 7.42 20.81 -13.88
N PHE A 299 8.04 21.94 -13.54
CA PHE A 299 8.25 22.31 -12.14
C PHE A 299 8.30 23.84 -11.99
N LYS A 300 8.12 24.33 -10.76
CA LYS A 300 8.23 25.74 -10.43
C LYS A 300 9.60 26.03 -9.84
N ASP A 301 10.37 26.91 -10.47
CA ASP A 301 11.58 27.48 -9.88
C ASP A 301 11.25 28.75 -9.08
N PHE A 302 12.17 29.23 -8.25
CA PHE A 302 11.96 30.41 -7.38
C PHE A 302 10.78 30.28 -6.40
N VAL A 303 10.40 29.05 -6.04
CA VAL A 303 9.37 28.82 -5.00
C VAL A 303 9.88 29.33 -3.66
N ASN A 304 11.14 29.01 -3.35
CA ASN A 304 11.93 29.82 -2.45
C ASN A 304 12.78 30.76 -3.31
N ASP A 305 12.45 32.04 -3.32
CA ASP A 305 13.20 33.06 -4.08
C ASP A 305 14.38 33.65 -3.30
N ALA A 306 14.70 33.09 -2.12
CA ALA A 306 15.78 33.53 -1.24
C ALA A 306 15.76 35.04 -0.92
N GLY A 307 14.56 35.60 -0.79
CA GLY A 307 14.34 37.01 -0.45
C GLY A 307 14.37 37.96 -1.64
N CYS A 308 14.38 37.45 -2.87
CA CYS A 308 14.44 38.29 -4.07
C CYS A 308 13.09 38.94 -4.46
N GLN A 309 11.98 38.53 -3.85
CA GLN A 309 10.63 39.07 -4.05
C GLN A 309 10.17 39.01 -5.53
N THR A 310 10.55 37.94 -6.22
CA THR A 310 10.25 37.75 -7.66
C THR A 310 9.02 36.91 -7.89
N GLY A 311 8.65 36.07 -6.91
CA GLY A 311 7.69 34.99 -7.11
C GLY A 311 8.29 33.81 -7.88
N SER A 312 7.51 32.73 -8.01
CA SER A 312 7.89 31.51 -8.71
C SER A 312 7.73 31.62 -10.22
N VAL A 313 8.47 30.80 -10.97
CA VAL A 313 8.39 30.71 -12.43
C VAL A 313 8.22 29.27 -12.87
N ASP A 314 7.31 29.03 -13.82
CA ASP A 314 7.14 27.73 -14.44
C ASP A 314 8.30 27.42 -15.39
N MET A 315 8.90 26.25 -15.22
CA MET A 315 10.04 25.77 -15.98
C MET A 315 9.71 24.44 -16.65
N VAL A 316 10.25 24.25 -17.86
CA VAL A 316 10.21 22.95 -18.55
C VAL A 316 11.62 22.54 -18.92
N LEU A 317 12.05 21.39 -18.40
CA LEU A 317 13.33 20.77 -18.71
C LEU A 317 13.11 19.46 -19.45
N ARG A 318 13.91 19.18 -20.47
CA ARG A 318 13.94 17.88 -21.13
C ARG A 318 15.20 17.13 -20.71
N LEU A 319 15.02 15.87 -20.35
CA LEU A 319 16.11 14.91 -20.18
C LEU A 319 16.07 13.92 -21.33
N THR A 320 17.21 13.69 -21.99
CA THR A 320 17.35 12.72 -23.09
C THR A 320 18.54 11.80 -22.82
N ARG A 321 18.30 10.50 -22.72
CA ARG A 321 19.33 9.47 -22.43
C ARG A 321 20.46 9.54 -23.47
N GLN A 322 21.71 9.37 -23.01
CA GLN A 322 22.93 9.39 -23.85
C GLN A 322 23.51 8.00 -24.08
#